data_AF-A0A7T5EL29-F1
#
_entry.id   AF-A0A7T5EL29-F1
#
_cell.length_a   1.000
_cell.length_b   1.000
_cell.length_c   1.000
_cell.angle_alpha   90.00
_cell.angle_beta   90.00
_cell.angle_gamma   90.00
#
_symmetry.space_group_name_H-M   'P 1'
#
loop_
_entity.id
_entity.type
_entity.pdbx_description
1 polymer ?
#
loop_
_entity_poly.entity_id
_entity_poly.type
_entity_poly.pdbx_seq_one_letter_code
_entity_poly.pdbx_strand_id
1 'polypeptide(L)'
;MSSESILTLLTVPGAKHSETLLDEWAELGIRVLPADDAREEAASEIGIAKGVVLTERPSEPLPLFKATGEAGDEPRLLLVYGECIPYGAADELTAAYPHPKWEVVRLYRFADKRKVLIGGDPGGFWLRALCRHAARRGIISLACRRREVDEAVRQLSLYLSWKERFYMRMSDRCDRMGVRGRVVARAIGMDKRIGQGWLHPMRKQHGPFYRWIRRQLQQLAENVDVHRITLWGRPDFWSGLPAAGLWDKDTEIRLFSPDPMAGTEQLPRTWRVHTHWLPALDQSDLLIIGTPDPLIQEIRLPELVKGMAKPIILDACSCFPLEETACCQIIYRTIGENTNVWEWN
;
A
#
# COMPACT_ATOMS: atom_id res chain seq x y z
N MET A 1 35.26 7.26 -9.86
CA MET A 1 33.87 6.76 -9.89
C MET A 1 33.93 5.26 -9.73
N SER A 2 33.91 4.78 -8.48
CA SER A 2 33.93 3.33 -8.17
C SER A 2 32.59 2.73 -8.58
N SER A 3 32.57 1.56 -9.22
CA SER A 3 31.32 0.86 -9.49
C SER A 3 30.55 0.70 -8.17
N GLU A 4 29.29 1.10 -8.17
CA GLU A 4 28.42 0.86 -7.02
C GLU A 4 28.29 -0.65 -6.86
N SER A 5 28.88 -1.21 -5.80
CA SER A 5 28.72 -2.63 -5.52
C SER A 5 27.22 -2.91 -5.39
N ILE A 6 26.68 -3.78 -6.24
CA ILE A 6 25.31 -4.29 -6.14
C ILE A 6 25.37 -5.55 -5.27
N LEU A 7 24.45 -5.68 -4.31
CA LEU A 7 24.33 -6.86 -3.46
C LEU A 7 23.40 -7.87 -4.15
N THR A 8 23.94 -9.00 -4.60
CA THR A 8 23.14 -10.06 -5.24
C THR A 8 22.64 -11.07 -4.21
N LEU A 9 21.34 -11.31 -4.15
CA LEU A 9 20.67 -12.30 -3.29
C LEU A 9 19.79 -13.24 -4.13
N LEU A 10 19.51 -14.43 -3.60
CA LEU A 10 18.57 -15.39 -4.20
C LEU A 10 17.19 -15.31 -3.53
N THR A 11 16.13 -15.59 -4.27
CA THR A 11 14.80 -15.84 -3.70
C THR A 11 14.68 -17.28 -3.20
N VAL A 12 13.60 -17.59 -2.48
CA VAL A 12 13.17 -18.97 -2.21
C VAL A 12 12.40 -19.51 -3.44
N PRO A 13 12.46 -20.82 -3.75
CA PRO A 13 11.72 -21.39 -4.88
C PRO A 13 10.23 -21.08 -4.79
N GLY A 14 9.62 -20.73 -5.92
CA GLY A 14 8.20 -20.38 -5.98
C GLY A 14 7.79 -19.05 -5.35
N ALA A 15 8.71 -18.28 -4.76
CA ALA A 15 8.42 -16.94 -4.26
C ALA A 15 8.09 -15.99 -5.43
N LYS A 16 6.92 -15.35 -5.38
CA LYS A 16 6.52 -14.32 -6.35
C LYS A 16 6.73 -12.93 -5.75
N HIS A 17 7.39 -12.07 -6.51
CA HIS A 17 7.64 -10.68 -6.11
C HIS A 17 7.01 -9.73 -7.13
N SER A 18 6.31 -8.71 -6.65
CA SER A 18 5.75 -7.65 -7.50
C SER A 18 6.87 -6.78 -8.09
N GLU A 19 6.65 -6.19 -9.27
CA GLU A 19 7.59 -5.24 -9.89
C GLU A 19 7.98 -4.11 -8.93
N THR A 20 7.01 -3.56 -8.18
CA THR A 20 7.26 -2.52 -7.17
C THR A 20 8.28 -2.92 -6.12
N LEU A 21 8.30 -4.20 -5.72
CA LEU A 21 9.22 -4.72 -4.72
C LEU A 21 10.62 -4.92 -5.31
N LEU A 22 10.70 -5.35 -6.57
CA LEU A 22 11.96 -5.45 -7.30
C LEU A 22 12.59 -4.06 -7.50
N ASP A 23 11.79 -3.05 -7.86
CA ASP A 23 12.24 -1.65 -7.95
C ASP A 23 12.73 -1.13 -6.59
N GLU A 24 12.02 -1.45 -5.51
CA GLU A 24 12.39 -1.07 -4.16
C GLU A 24 13.73 -1.68 -3.73
N TRP A 25 14.00 -2.93 -4.11
CA TRP A 25 15.29 -3.57 -3.89
C TRP A 25 16.40 -2.99 -4.77
N ALA A 26 16.11 -2.69 -6.04
CA ALA A 26 17.06 -2.06 -6.94
C ALA A 26 17.50 -0.69 -6.41
N GLU A 27 16.56 0.12 -5.90
CA GLU A 27 16.84 1.38 -5.21
C GLU A 27 17.68 1.21 -3.93
N LEU A 28 17.59 0.05 -3.26
CA LEU A 28 18.49 -0.31 -2.14
C LEU A 28 19.84 -0.87 -2.61
N GLY A 29 20.02 -1.07 -3.91
CA GLY A 29 21.20 -1.71 -4.48
C GLY A 29 21.25 -3.20 -4.25
N ILE A 30 20.08 -3.83 -4.12
CA ILE A 30 19.91 -5.27 -3.95
C ILE A 30 19.36 -5.81 -5.27
N ARG A 31 20.12 -6.70 -5.90
CA ARG A 31 19.68 -7.46 -7.07
C ARG A 31 19.23 -8.82 -6.60
N VAL A 32 18.02 -9.21 -6.96
CA VAL A 32 17.44 -10.48 -6.55
C VAL A 32 17.30 -11.39 -7.76
N LEU A 33 17.84 -12.60 -7.66
CA LEU A 33 17.78 -13.62 -8.71
C LEU A 33 16.83 -14.73 -8.27
N PRO A 34 15.96 -15.22 -9.17
CA PRO A 34 15.12 -16.37 -8.88
C PRO A 34 15.97 -17.63 -8.71
N ALA A 35 15.66 -18.44 -7.70
CA ALA A 35 16.38 -19.69 -7.46
C ALA A 35 16.10 -20.79 -8.49
N ASP A 36 14.98 -20.70 -9.22
CA ASP A 36 14.50 -21.73 -10.13
C ASP A 36 15.11 -21.63 -11.55
N ASP A 37 15.73 -20.50 -11.91
CA ASP A 37 16.35 -20.28 -13.22
C ASP A 37 17.80 -20.78 -13.25
N ALA A 38 17.97 -22.10 -13.28
CA ALA A 38 19.26 -22.75 -13.53
C ALA A 38 19.59 -22.79 -15.04
N ARG A 39 19.71 -21.65 -15.70
CA ARG A 39 20.36 -21.55 -17.03
C ARG A 39 21.89 -21.49 -16.84
N GLU A 40 22.68 -22.00 -17.79
CA GLU A 40 24.15 -22.06 -17.65
C GLU A 40 24.81 -20.68 -17.37
N GLU A 41 24.27 -19.58 -17.91
CA GLU A 41 24.70 -18.21 -17.56
C GLU A 41 24.31 -17.80 -16.12
N ALA A 42 23.12 -18.22 -15.66
CA ALA A 42 22.63 -17.95 -14.31
C ALA A 42 23.43 -18.72 -13.26
N ALA A 43 23.96 -19.90 -13.56
CA ALA A 43 24.80 -20.69 -12.65
C ALA A 43 26.07 -19.93 -12.21
N SER A 44 26.67 -19.15 -13.13
CA SER A 44 27.82 -18.27 -12.83
C SER A 44 27.42 -17.12 -11.89
N GLU A 45 26.27 -16.49 -12.13
CA GLU A 45 25.77 -15.41 -11.26
C GLU A 45 25.27 -15.88 -9.89
N ILE A 46 24.68 -17.08 -9.82
CA ILE A 46 24.24 -17.73 -8.58
C ILE A 46 25.46 -17.98 -7.67
N GLY A 47 26.62 -18.33 -8.23
CA GLY A 47 27.88 -18.46 -7.48
C GLY A 47 28.32 -17.16 -6.79
N ILE A 48 27.91 -15.99 -7.30
CA ILE A 48 28.24 -14.66 -6.77
C ILE A 48 27.25 -14.23 -5.66
N ALA A 49 26.06 -14.85 -5.59
CA ALA A 49 25.03 -14.46 -4.63
C ALA A 49 25.53 -14.58 -3.19
N LYS A 50 25.35 -13.52 -2.41
CA LYS A 50 25.88 -13.41 -1.05
C LYS A 50 24.94 -13.99 0.01
N GLY A 51 23.73 -14.39 -0.38
CA GLY A 51 22.70 -14.85 0.53
C GLY A 51 21.33 -15.03 -0.11
N VAL A 52 20.32 -15.14 0.74
CA VAL A 52 18.91 -15.36 0.39
C VAL A 52 18.06 -14.23 0.97
N VAL A 53 17.00 -13.83 0.27
CA VAL A 53 15.98 -12.88 0.75
C VAL A 53 14.65 -13.60 0.99
N LEU A 54 14.00 -13.28 2.11
CA LEU A 54 12.69 -13.76 2.51
C LEU A 54 11.75 -12.58 2.68
N THR A 55 10.57 -12.63 2.06
CA THR A 55 9.52 -11.59 2.19
C THR A 55 8.33 -12.06 3.03
N GLU A 56 8.30 -13.34 3.34
CA GLU A 56 7.26 -14.03 4.10
C GLU A 56 7.86 -15.22 4.85
N ARG A 57 7.09 -15.82 5.76
CA ARG A 57 7.53 -17.03 6.46
C ARG A 57 7.53 -18.20 5.48
N PRO A 58 8.64 -18.95 5.34
CA PRO A 58 8.66 -20.12 4.48
C PRO A 58 7.75 -21.22 5.05
N SER A 59 6.98 -21.86 4.17
CA SER A 59 6.06 -22.96 4.50
C SER A 59 6.79 -24.23 4.93
N GLU A 60 8.00 -24.41 4.41
CA GLU A 60 8.89 -25.54 4.66
C GLU A 60 10.23 -25.05 5.22
N PRO A 61 11.01 -25.90 5.91
CA PRO A 61 12.38 -25.56 6.28
C PRO A 61 13.12 -25.08 5.03
N LEU A 62 13.80 -23.93 5.11
CA LEU A 62 14.47 -23.38 3.94
C LEU A 62 15.43 -24.45 3.41
N PRO A 63 15.29 -24.86 2.14
CA PRO A 63 16.33 -25.62 1.47
C PRO A 63 17.46 -24.60 1.26
N LEU A 64 18.22 -24.29 2.31
CA LEU A 64 19.37 -23.41 2.22
C LEU A 64 20.29 -24.05 1.19
N PHE A 65 20.27 -23.45 0.00
CA PHE A 65 20.67 -24.12 -1.21
C PHE A 65 22.09 -24.68 -1.10
N LYS A 66 22.29 -25.87 -1.67
CA LYS A 66 23.62 -26.37 -2.07
C LYS A 66 24.32 -25.46 -3.12
N ALA A 67 23.68 -24.36 -3.54
CA ALA A 67 24.04 -23.52 -4.67
C ALA A 67 24.84 -22.27 -4.31
N THR A 68 24.90 -21.86 -3.04
CA THR A 68 25.93 -20.90 -2.63
C THR A 68 27.21 -21.71 -2.45
N GLY A 69 28.21 -21.53 -3.32
CA GLY A 69 29.51 -22.21 -3.22
C GLY A 69 30.15 -22.06 -1.82
N GLU A 70 31.28 -22.73 -1.56
CA GLU A 70 31.95 -22.65 -0.26
C GLU A 70 32.02 -21.19 0.24
N ALA A 71 31.45 -20.95 1.43
CA ALA A 71 31.54 -19.64 2.05
C ALA A 71 33.03 -19.36 2.29
N GLY A 72 33.53 -18.22 1.81
CA GLY A 72 34.81 -17.70 2.29
C GLY A 72 34.71 -17.34 3.78
N ASP A 73 35.63 -16.52 4.28
CA ASP A 73 35.63 -16.11 5.70
C ASP A 73 34.41 -15.26 6.12
N GLU A 74 33.56 -14.81 5.18
CA GLU A 74 32.37 -13.99 5.44
C GLU A 74 31.11 -14.87 5.67
N PRO A 75 30.24 -14.53 6.64
CA PRO A 75 28.95 -15.21 6.80
C PRO A 75 28.07 -14.99 5.56
N ARG A 76 27.17 -15.92 5.25
CA ARG A 76 26.11 -15.72 4.25
C ARG A 76 24.97 -14.88 4.83
N LEU A 77 24.31 -14.08 3.99
CA LEU A 77 23.18 -13.25 4.42
C LEU A 77 21.86 -14.01 4.32
N LEU A 78 21.09 -14.05 5.40
CA LEU A 78 19.65 -14.31 5.33
C LEU A 78 18.90 -13.01 5.60
N LEU A 79 18.44 -12.34 4.53
CA LEU A 79 17.74 -11.07 4.61
C LEU A 79 16.23 -11.31 4.77
N VAL A 80 15.69 -10.93 5.92
CA VAL A 80 14.25 -11.02 6.23
C VAL A 80 13.61 -9.65 6.00
N TYR A 81 12.93 -9.50 4.87
CA TYR A 81 12.50 -8.23 4.29
C TYR A 81 11.00 -7.97 4.42
N GLY A 82 10.64 -6.69 4.61
CA GLY A 82 9.26 -6.23 4.42
C GLY A 82 8.40 -6.31 5.67
N GLU A 83 7.08 -6.18 5.53
CA GLU A 83 6.14 -6.10 6.65
C GLU A 83 5.33 -7.37 6.91
N CYS A 84 5.29 -8.30 5.95
CA CYS A 84 4.54 -9.55 6.05
C CYS A 84 5.24 -10.64 6.89
N ILE A 85 6.36 -10.28 7.53
CA ILE A 85 7.14 -11.16 8.37
C ILE A 85 6.46 -11.31 9.74
N PRO A 86 6.15 -12.54 10.19
CA PRO A 86 5.60 -12.76 11.51
C PRO A 86 6.56 -12.30 12.62
N TYR A 87 5.99 -11.79 13.69
CA TYR A 87 6.75 -11.34 14.86
C TYR A 87 7.67 -12.46 15.40
N GLY A 88 8.96 -12.17 15.56
CA GLY A 88 9.94 -13.12 16.09
C GLY A 88 10.46 -14.12 15.07
N ALA A 89 9.95 -14.15 13.83
CA ALA A 89 10.40 -15.08 12.81
C ALA A 89 11.91 -14.92 12.50
N ALA A 90 12.44 -13.70 12.51
CA ALA A 90 13.87 -13.46 12.31
C ALA A 90 14.74 -14.04 13.45
N ASP A 91 14.24 -14.04 14.68
CA ASP A 91 14.94 -14.64 15.83
C ASP A 91 14.87 -16.17 15.78
N GLU A 92 13.72 -16.74 15.39
CA GLU A 92 13.58 -18.19 15.13
C GLU A 92 14.56 -18.65 14.03
N LEU A 93 14.67 -17.90 12.93
CA LEU A 93 15.61 -18.17 11.85
C LEU A 93 17.07 -18.06 12.30
N THR A 94 17.38 -17.13 13.21
CA THR A 94 18.73 -17.00 13.78
C THR A 94 19.10 -18.23 14.61
N ALA A 95 18.15 -18.80 15.35
CA ALA A 95 18.36 -20.04 16.11
C ALA A 95 18.52 -21.26 15.19
N ALA A 96 17.77 -21.31 14.07
CA ALA A 96 17.85 -22.39 13.09
C ALA A 96 19.14 -22.33 12.23
N TYR A 97 19.64 -21.12 11.97
CA TYR A 97 20.78 -20.86 11.09
C TYR A 97 21.82 -19.96 11.78
N PRO A 98 22.55 -20.50 12.76
CA PRO A 98 23.45 -19.70 13.59
C PRO A 98 24.74 -19.29 12.86
N HIS A 99 25.33 -18.21 13.36
CA HIS A 99 26.68 -17.75 13.04
C HIS A 99 27.73 -18.85 13.31
N PRO A 100 28.85 -18.95 12.56
CA PRO A 100 29.38 -18.03 11.54
C PRO A 100 28.90 -18.29 10.11
N LYS A 101 28.12 -19.33 9.86
CA LYS A 101 27.72 -19.68 8.49
C LYS A 101 26.70 -18.69 7.92
N TRP A 102 25.78 -18.24 8.76
CA TRP A 102 24.71 -17.32 8.39
C TRP A 102 24.62 -16.16 9.36
N GLU A 103 24.28 -14.99 8.82
CA GLU A 103 23.84 -13.84 9.58
C GLU A 103 22.43 -13.48 9.11
N VAL A 104 21.48 -13.54 10.05
CA VAL A 104 20.08 -13.16 9.79
C VAL A 104 19.92 -11.67 10.08
N VAL A 105 19.52 -10.92 9.06
CA VAL A 105 19.23 -9.48 9.17
C VAL A 105 17.78 -9.24 8.84
N ARG A 106 17.07 -8.59 9.75
CA ARG A 106 15.68 -8.15 9.58
C ARG A 106 15.68 -6.73 9.02
N LEU A 107 15.10 -6.51 7.84
CA LEU A 107 15.11 -5.21 7.18
C LEU A 107 13.69 -4.76 6.80
N TYR A 108 13.38 -3.51 7.11
CA TYR A 108 12.14 -2.86 6.72
C TYR A 108 12.44 -1.48 6.14
N ARG A 109 11.85 -1.14 4.99
CA ARG A 109 11.94 0.18 4.38
C ARG A 109 10.67 0.97 4.66
N PHE A 110 10.83 2.23 5.06
CA PHE A 110 9.70 3.12 5.28
C PHE A 110 9.12 3.61 3.94
N ALA A 111 7.82 3.89 3.93
CA ALA A 111 7.10 4.35 2.75
C ALA A 111 7.65 5.67 2.14
N ASP A 112 8.33 6.50 2.94
CA ASP A 112 9.00 7.72 2.44
C ASP A 112 10.26 7.43 1.60
N LYS A 113 10.66 6.16 1.48
CA LYS A 113 11.82 5.64 0.74
C LYS A 113 13.18 6.19 1.21
N ARG A 114 13.22 7.05 2.23
CA ARG A 114 14.42 7.75 2.73
C ARG A 114 15.08 7.03 3.90
N LYS A 115 14.36 6.11 4.54
CA LYS A 115 14.80 5.44 5.77
C LYS A 115 14.62 3.94 5.67
N VAL A 116 15.54 3.21 6.29
CA VAL A 116 15.44 1.77 6.53
C VAL A 116 15.69 1.47 7.99
N LEU A 117 14.95 0.50 8.53
CA LEU A 117 15.18 -0.09 9.83
C LEU A 117 15.90 -1.42 9.62
N ILE A 118 17.10 -1.55 10.17
CA ILE A 118 17.98 -2.71 9.96
C ILE A 118 18.27 -3.36 11.32
N GLY A 119 17.71 -4.54 11.51
CA GLY A 119 17.81 -5.34 12.72
C GLY A 119 18.81 -6.47 12.59
N GLY A 120 19.80 -6.52 13.46
CA GLY A 120 20.82 -7.58 13.46
C GLY A 120 21.59 -7.62 14.77
N ASP A 121 22.67 -8.39 14.80
CA ASP A 121 23.57 -8.40 15.96
C ASP A 121 24.50 -7.18 15.93
N PRO A 122 24.82 -6.54 17.07
CA PRO A 122 25.63 -5.31 17.11
C PRO A 122 27.01 -5.42 16.44
N GLY A 123 27.57 -6.63 16.36
CA GLY A 123 28.83 -6.95 15.68
C GLY A 123 28.67 -7.57 14.29
N GLY A 124 27.44 -7.70 13.78
CA GLY A 124 27.14 -8.36 12.50
C GLY A 124 27.92 -7.76 11.33
N PHE A 125 28.42 -8.63 10.46
CA PHE A 125 29.07 -8.25 9.21
C PHE A 125 28.04 -7.61 8.27
N TRP A 126 26.92 -8.30 8.05
CA TRP A 126 25.87 -7.87 7.13
C TRP A 126 25.07 -6.70 7.65
N LEU A 127 24.82 -6.60 8.96
CA LEU A 127 24.25 -5.38 9.55
C LEU A 127 25.06 -4.16 9.13
N ARG A 128 26.39 -4.20 9.32
CA ARG A 128 27.29 -3.09 8.96
C ARG A 128 27.40 -2.89 7.45
N ALA A 129 27.42 -3.97 6.68
CA ALA A 129 27.46 -3.90 5.22
C ALA A 129 26.22 -3.22 4.64
N LEU A 130 25.03 -3.62 5.10
CA LEU A 130 23.74 -3.05 4.67
C LEU A 130 23.60 -1.58 5.08
N CYS A 131 24.03 -1.21 6.29
CA CYS A 131 24.07 0.21 6.70
C CYS A 131 24.96 1.04 5.76
N ARG A 132 26.15 0.55 5.39
CA ARG A 132 27.02 1.24 4.41
C ARG A 132 26.37 1.28 3.02
N HIS A 133 25.67 0.22 2.63
CA HIS A 133 24.99 0.12 1.34
C HIS A 133 23.87 1.14 1.19
N ALA A 134 23.06 1.29 2.24
CA ALA A 134 22.01 2.31 2.34
C ALA A 134 22.59 3.73 2.33
N ALA A 135 23.65 3.97 3.13
CA ALA A 135 24.29 5.29 3.23
C ALA A 135 24.84 5.78 1.88
N ARG A 136 25.45 4.89 1.07
CA ARG A 136 25.93 5.24 -0.28
C ARG A 136 24.83 5.72 -1.23
N ARG A 137 23.57 5.35 -0.94
CA ARG A 137 22.38 5.71 -1.73
C ARG A 137 21.57 6.84 -1.08
N GLY A 138 22.13 7.51 -0.07
CA GLY A 138 21.46 8.60 0.65
C GLY A 138 20.30 8.13 1.54
N ILE A 139 20.22 6.83 1.84
CA ILE A 139 19.17 6.25 2.68
C ILE A 139 19.67 6.17 4.12
N ILE A 140 18.89 6.73 5.05
CA ILE A 140 19.21 6.76 6.47
C ILE A 140 18.93 5.38 7.08
N SER A 141 19.94 4.77 7.69
CA SER A 141 19.78 3.52 8.44
C SER A 141 19.50 3.77 9.92
N LEU A 142 18.43 3.16 10.42
CA LEU A 142 18.15 3.01 11.84
C LEU A 142 18.55 1.58 12.22
N ALA A 143 19.70 1.42 12.88
CA ALA A 143 20.19 0.10 13.28
C ALA A 143 19.67 -0.28 14.67
N CYS A 144 19.17 -1.51 14.80
CA CYS A 144 18.59 -2.02 16.04
C CYS A 144 18.72 -3.56 16.11
N ARG A 145 18.11 -4.21 17.10
CA ARG A 145 17.95 -5.67 17.16
C ARG A 145 16.82 -6.12 16.24
N ARG A 146 16.89 -7.36 15.73
CA ARG A 146 15.85 -7.96 14.88
C ARG A 146 14.44 -7.79 15.45
N ARG A 147 14.25 -8.13 16.73
CA ARG A 147 12.97 -7.98 17.44
C ARG A 147 12.45 -6.54 17.52
N GLU A 148 13.34 -5.55 17.56
CA GLU A 148 12.96 -4.13 17.58
C GLU A 148 12.42 -3.68 16.22
N VAL A 149 12.88 -4.28 15.12
CA VAL A 149 12.27 -4.08 13.79
C VAL A 149 10.84 -4.56 13.79
N ASP A 150 10.59 -5.78 14.28
CA ASP A 150 9.24 -6.36 14.31
C ASP A 150 8.29 -5.54 15.18
N GLU A 151 8.75 -5.07 16.35
CA GLU A 151 7.96 -4.16 17.19
C GLU A 151 7.66 -2.85 16.47
N ALA A 152 8.66 -2.21 15.85
CA ALA A 152 8.47 -0.94 15.17
C ALA A 152 7.49 -1.06 13.99
N VAL A 153 7.62 -2.10 13.15
CA VAL A 153 6.74 -2.34 12.00
C VAL A 153 5.30 -2.59 12.46
N ARG A 154 5.12 -3.39 13.51
CA ARG A 154 3.81 -3.68 14.11
C ARG A 154 3.18 -2.42 14.71
N GLN A 155 3.92 -1.70 15.54
CA GLN A 155 3.43 -0.50 16.23
C GLN A 155 3.12 0.63 15.26
N LEU A 156 3.93 0.81 14.20
CA LEU A 156 3.65 1.80 13.15
C LEU A 156 2.30 1.54 12.50
N SER A 157 2.03 0.29 12.10
CA SER A 157 0.76 -0.10 11.49
C SER A 157 -0.44 0.15 12.42
N LEU A 158 -0.29 -0.15 13.71
CA LEU A 158 -1.32 0.09 14.73
C LEU A 158 -1.56 1.59 14.94
N TYR A 159 -0.49 2.38 15.06
CA TYR A 159 -0.55 3.82 15.24
C TYR A 159 -1.24 4.52 14.06
N LEU A 160 -0.87 4.17 12.82
CA LEU A 160 -1.52 4.70 11.62
C LEU A 160 -3.01 4.36 11.60
N SER A 161 -3.36 3.12 11.94
CA SER A 161 -4.76 2.69 12.07
C SER A 161 -5.52 3.46 13.16
N TRP A 162 -4.87 3.79 14.27
CA TRP A 162 -5.46 4.61 15.34
C TRP A 162 -5.72 6.04 14.88
N LYS A 163 -4.75 6.64 14.15
CA LYS A 163 -4.88 7.98 13.59
C LYS A 163 -6.02 8.06 12.58
N GLU A 164 -6.15 7.07 11.71
CA GLU A 164 -7.27 6.96 10.76
C GLU A 164 -8.63 6.83 11.47
N ARG A 165 -8.73 5.96 12.49
CA ARG A 165 -9.97 5.83 13.27
C ARG A 165 -10.33 7.11 14.02
N PHE A 166 -9.34 7.85 14.51
CA PHE A 166 -9.56 9.14 15.11
C PHE A 166 -10.13 10.12 14.08
N TYR A 167 -9.49 10.22 12.91
CA TYR A 167 -9.96 11.07 11.81
C TYR A 167 -11.40 10.73 11.42
N MET A 168 -11.73 9.46 11.18
CA MET A 168 -13.08 9.04 10.80
C MET A 168 -14.14 9.40 11.85
N ARG A 169 -13.86 9.19 13.14
CA ARG A 169 -14.80 9.55 14.21
C ARG A 169 -14.97 11.06 14.35
N MET A 170 -13.88 11.81 14.22
CA MET A 170 -13.90 13.26 14.23
C MET A 170 -14.71 13.79 13.04
N SER A 171 -14.45 13.30 11.83
CA SER A 171 -15.18 13.67 10.61
C SER A 171 -16.68 13.37 10.74
N ASP A 172 -17.05 12.19 11.23
CA ASP A 172 -18.46 11.83 11.48
C ASP A 172 -19.14 12.75 12.51
N ARG A 173 -18.39 13.26 13.49
CA ARG A 173 -18.88 14.28 14.42
C ARG A 173 -19.01 15.65 13.76
N CYS A 174 -18.05 16.03 12.92
CA CYS A 174 -18.07 17.27 12.16
C CYS A 174 -19.28 17.32 11.21
N ASP A 175 -19.53 16.22 10.48
CA ASP A 175 -20.70 16.04 9.60
C ASP A 175 -22.01 16.34 10.34
N ARG A 176 -22.23 15.70 11.49
CA ARG A 176 -23.46 15.90 12.30
C ARG A 176 -23.59 17.31 12.87
N MET A 177 -22.50 18.04 13.04
CA MET A 177 -22.49 19.38 13.61
C MET A 177 -22.52 20.47 12.53
N GLY A 178 -22.51 20.10 11.24
CA GLY A 178 -22.36 21.07 10.14
C GLY A 178 -21.00 21.78 10.13
N VAL A 179 -19.99 21.17 10.77
CA VAL A 179 -18.62 21.71 10.82
C VAL A 179 -17.80 21.03 9.73
N ARG A 180 -16.90 21.79 9.10
CA ARG A 180 -16.00 21.26 8.07
C ARG A 180 -14.85 20.47 8.70
N GLY A 181 -14.91 19.14 8.60
CA GLY A 181 -13.96 18.19 9.15
C GLY A 181 -12.55 18.41 8.62
N ARG A 182 -12.38 18.81 7.35
CA ARG A 182 -11.07 19.13 6.77
C ARG A 182 -10.43 20.34 7.43
N VAL A 183 -11.22 21.36 7.80
CA VAL A 183 -10.72 22.55 8.52
C VAL A 183 -10.26 22.17 9.92
N VAL A 184 -11.04 21.36 10.64
CA VAL A 184 -10.68 20.85 11.96
C VAL A 184 -9.41 19.99 11.89
N ALA A 185 -9.36 19.06 10.95
CA ALA A 185 -8.19 18.20 10.71
C ALA A 185 -6.94 19.04 10.41
N ARG A 186 -7.07 20.07 9.56
CA ARG A 186 -5.97 20.99 9.25
C ARG A 186 -5.51 21.75 10.49
N ALA A 187 -6.43 22.31 11.28
CA ALA A 187 -6.11 23.07 12.48
C ALA A 187 -5.37 22.20 13.51
N ILE A 188 -5.84 20.98 13.77
CA ILE A 188 -5.17 20.05 14.68
C ILE A 188 -3.79 19.65 14.12
N GLY A 189 -3.71 19.36 12.81
CA GLY A 189 -2.46 18.96 12.17
C GLY A 189 -1.41 20.07 12.08
N MET A 190 -1.77 21.34 12.34
CA MET A 190 -0.81 22.46 12.42
C MET A 190 0.08 22.32 13.66
N ASP A 191 -0.36 21.57 14.66
CA ASP A 191 0.53 21.06 15.70
C ASP A 191 1.50 20.05 15.08
N LYS A 192 2.78 20.43 14.97
CA LYS A 192 3.85 19.62 14.39
C LYS A 192 4.04 18.27 15.07
N ARG A 193 3.60 18.12 16.34
CA ARG A 193 3.67 16.84 17.07
C ARG A 193 2.64 15.84 16.57
N ILE A 194 1.55 16.31 15.96
CA ILE A 194 0.46 15.49 15.40
C ILE A 194 0.65 15.30 13.89
N GLY A 195 0.91 16.40 13.18
CA GLY A 195 1.11 16.44 11.73
C GLY A 195 -0.16 16.22 10.90
N GLN A 196 -0.07 16.57 9.61
CA GLN A 196 -1.21 16.67 8.68
C GLN A 196 -1.61 15.35 7.98
N GLY A 197 -0.78 14.30 8.07
CA GLY A 197 -1.06 13.01 7.43
C GLY A 197 -2.11 12.20 8.20
N TRP A 198 -3.40 12.46 7.95
CA TRP A 198 -4.52 11.81 8.64
C TRP A 198 -4.93 10.47 8.03
N LEU A 199 -4.88 10.37 6.71
CA LEU A 199 -5.23 9.18 5.93
C LEU A 199 -3.97 8.64 5.27
N HIS A 200 -3.60 7.38 5.55
CA HIS A 200 -2.46 6.76 4.91
C HIS A 200 -2.87 6.22 3.52
N PRO A 201 -2.10 6.48 2.44
CA PRO A 201 -2.45 5.99 1.10
C PRO A 201 -2.53 4.45 1.03
N MET A 202 -1.62 3.76 1.71
CA MET A 202 -1.60 2.29 1.84
C MET A 202 -2.28 1.82 3.12
N ARG A 203 -3.50 2.32 3.37
CA ARG A 203 -4.31 1.92 4.53
C ARG A 203 -4.66 0.43 4.47
N LYS A 204 -4.67 -0.23 5.62
CA LYS A 204 -5.02 -1.65 5.75
C LYS A 204 -6.40 -1.89 6.36
N GLN A 205 -6.98 -0.86 6.98
CA GLN A 205 -8.25 -0.93 7.70
C GLN A 205 -9.35 -0.21 6.90
N HIS A 206 -10.16 -0.98 6.16
CA HIS A 206 -11.17 -0.40 5.29
C HIS A 206 -12.59 -0.35 5.90
N GLY A 207 -12.84 -1.06 6.99
CA GLY A 207 -14.17 -1.16 7.62
C GLY A 207 -14.88 0.18 7.90
N PRO A 208 -14.21 1.20 8.49
CA PRO A 208 -14.83 2.51 8.68
C PRO A 208 -15.24 3.20 7.37
N PHE A 209 -14.44 3.07 6.31
CA PHE A 209 -14.72 3.64 5.00
C PHE A 209 -15.88 2.91 4.33
N TYR A 210 -15.90 1.58 4.36
CA TYR A 210 -17.03 0.81 3.84
C TYR A 210 -18.33 1.18 4.53
N ARG A 211 -18.30 1.37 5.86
CA ARG A 211 -19.48 1.84 6.61
C ARG A 211 -19.94 3.21 6.15
N TRP A 212 -19.01 4.14 5.91
CA TRP A 212 -19.34 5.47 5.39
C TRP A 212 -19.95 5.39 3.98
N ILE A 213 -19.31 4.67 3.04
CA ILE A 213 -19.80 4.48 1.67
C ILE A 213 -21.22 3.87 1.70
N ARG A 214 -21.43 2.79 2.46
CA ARG A 214 -22.75 2.15 2.61
C ARG A 214 -23.82 3.14 3.08
N ARG A 215 -23.50 3.97 4.09
CA ARG A 215 -24.42 4.98 4.59
C ARG A 215 -24.77 6.03 3.53
N GLN A 216 -23.79 6.49 2.75
CA GLN A 216 -24.04 7.47 1.68
C GLN A 216 -24.87 6.87 0.54
N LEU A 217 -24.60 5.62 0.16
CA LEU A 217 -25.40 4.92 -0.85
C LEU A 217 -26.85 4.71 -0.40
N GLN A 218 -27.08 4.36 0.87
CA GLN A 218 -28.44 4.24 1.42
C GLN A 218 -29.21 5.56 1.36
N GLN A 219 -28.56 6.69 1.72
CA GLN A 219 -29.17 8.02 1.64
C GLN A 219 -29.45 8.45 0.20
N LEU A 220 -28.55 8.09 -0.73
CA LEU A 220 -28.71 8.38 -2.15
C LEU A 220 -29.90 7.60 -2.76
N ALA A 221 -30.02 6.32 -2.44
CA ALA A 221 -31.07 5.43 -2.96
C ALA A 221 -32.49 5.88 -2.57
N GLU A 222 -32.65 6.65 -1.50
CA GLU A 222 -33.95 7.22 -1.12
C GLU A 222 -34.44 8.30 -2.11
N ASN A 223 -33.53 8.94 -2.85
CA ASN A 223 -33.83 10.14 -3.62
C ASN A 223 -33.43 10.06 -5.11
N VAL A 224 -32.57 9.12 -5.47
CA VAL A 224 -31.99 9.05 -6.81
C VAL A 224 -31.90 7.61 -7.30
N ASP A 225 -32.42 7.40 -8.51
CA ASP A 225 -32.25 6.14 -9.25
C ASP A 225 -30.88 6.12 -9.94
N VAL A 226 -30.07 5.09 -9.64
CA VAL A 226 -28.68 4.95 -10.06
C VAL A 226 -28.53 3.64 -10.82
N HIS A 227 -28.31 3.71 -12.13
CA HIS A 227 -28.19 2.54 -12.99
C HIS A 227 -26.75 2.18 -13.29
N ARG A 228 -25.83 3.16 -13.26
CA ARG A 228 -24.43 2.94 -13.58
C ARG A 228 -23.49 3.55 -12.56
N ILE A 229 -22.71 2.69 -11.90
CA ILE A 229 -21.74 3.09 -10.88
C ILE A 229 -20.33 2.82 -11.39
N THR A 230 -19.50 3.85 -11.36
CA THR A 230 -18.06 3.73 -11.54
C THR A 230 -17.38 3.75 -10.17
N LEU A 231 -16.59 2.71 -9.92
CA LEU A 231 -15.71 2.58 -8.78
C LEU A 231 -14.30 2.97 -9.21
N TRP A 232 -13.67 3.85 -8.44
CA TRP A 232 -12.31 4.29 -8.68
C TRP A 232 -11.41 3.82 -7.54
N GLY A 233 -10.40 3.02 -7.88
CA GLY A 233 -9.37 2.62 -6.94
C GLY A 233 -8.94 1.16 -7.09
N ARG A 234 -8.07 0.73 -6.18
CA ARG A 234 -7.44 -0.59 -6.25
C ARG A 234 -8.46 -1.73 -6.11
N PRO A 235 -8.32 -2.84 -6.87
CA PRO A 235 -9.24 -3.99 -6.79
C PRO A 235 -9.33 -4.62 -5.39
N ASP A 236 -8.22 -4.70 -4.66
CA ASP A 236 -8.14 -5.26 -3.30
C ASP A 236 -8.99 -4.49 -2.28
N PHE A 237 -9.13 -3.18 -2.46
CA PHE A 237 -10.04 -2.35 -1.68
C PHE A 237 -11.50 -2.69 -2.01
N TRP A 238 -11.85 -2.87 -3.28
CA TRP A 238 -13.23 -3.11 -3.66
C TRP A 238 -13.70 -4.54 -3.41
N SER A 239 -12.82 -5.53 -3.51
CA SER A 239 -13.14 -6.93 -3.18
C SER A 239 -13.55 -7.12 -1.72
N GLY A 240 -13.04 -6.28 -0.82
CA GLY A 240 -13.41 -6.29 0.60
C GLY A 240 -14.73 -5.58 0.93
N LEU A 241 -15.33 -4.81 0.00
CA LEU A 241 -16.58 -4.12 0.24
C LEU A 241 -17.75 -5.12 0.22
N PRO A 242 -18.57 -5.24 1.29
CA PRO A 242 -19.69 -6.15 1.29
C PRO A 242 -20.80 -5.66 0.34
N ALA A 243 -20.76 -6.13 -0.92
CA ALA A 243 -21.63 -5.74 -2.03
C ALA A 243 -23.12 -6.10 -1.85
N ALA A 244 -23.44 -7.04 -0.94
CA ALA A 244 -24.80 -7.51 -0.74
C ALA A 244 -25.73 -6.36 -0.31
N GLY A 245 -26.74 -6.09 -1.15
CA GLY A 245 -27.77 -5.07 -0.93
C GLY A 245 -27.28 -3.63 -1.02
N LEU A 246 -26.12 -3.38 -1.66
CA LEU A 246 -25.60 -2.02 -1.85
C LEU A 246 -26.15 -1.31 -3.09
N TRP A 247 -26.48 -2.08 -4.12
CA TRP A 247 -27.02 -1.61 -5.38
C TRP A 247 -27.99 -2.66 -5.92
N ASP A 248 -28.85 -2.24 -6.84
CA ASP A 248 -29.84 -3.12 -7.46
C ASP A 248 -29.17 -4.17 -8.35
N LYS A 249 -29.89 -5.26 -8.61
CA LYS A 249 -29.36 -6.36 -9.45
C LYS A 249 -29.06 -5.92 -10.87
N ASP A 250 -29.75 -4.88 -11.35
CA ASP A 250 -29.64 -4.36 -12.70
C ASP A 250 -28.62 -3.21 -12.81
N THR A 251 -28.01 -2.79 -11.70
CA THR A 251 -27.00 -1.74 -11.70
C THR A 251 -25.71 -2.22 -12.37
N GLU A 252 -25.26 -1.51 -13.40
CA GLU A 252 -23.98 -1.74 -14.06
C GLU A 252 -22.85 -1.20 -13.18
N ILE A 253 -21.96 -2.10 -12.73
CA ILE A 253 -20.77 -1.73 -11.95
C ILE A 253 -19.54 -1.76 -12.85
N ARG A 254 -18.82 -0.65 -12.86
CA ARG A 254 -17.55 -0.47 -13.58
C ARG A 254 -16.45 -0.16 -12.58
N LEU A 255 -15.28 -0.74 -12.78
CA LEU A 255 -14.10 -0.46 -11.97
C LEU A 255 -13.00 0.11 -12.84
N PHE A 256 -12.44 1.25 -12.43
CA PHE A 256 -11.18 1.75 -12.92
C PHE A 256 -10.13 1.68 -11.81
N SER A 257 -8.98 1.08 -12.13
CA SER A 257 -7.76 1.11 -11.30
C SER A 257 -6.59 1.47 -12.19
N PRO A 258 -5.74 2.45 -11.80
CA PRO A 258 -4.50 2.75 -12.52
C PRO A 258 -3.50 1.59 -12.46
N ASP A 259 -3.62 0.71 -11.47
CA ASP A 259 -2.89 -0.56 -11.36
C ASP A 259 -3.91 -1.71 -11.29
N PRO A 260 -4.30 -2.30 -12.43
CA PRO A 260 -5.32 -3.35 -12.49
C PRO A 260 -4.77 -4.75 -12.18
N MET A 261 -3.45 -4.93 -12.01
CA MET A 261 -2.83 -6.26 -11.94
C MET A 261 -2.96 -6.93 -10.57
N ALA A 262 -3.23 -6.17 -9.51
CA ALA A 262 -3.41 -6.72 -8.17
C ALA A 262 -4.90 -6.96 -7.83
N GLY A 263 -5.32 -8.22 -7.74
CA GLY A 263 -6.55 -8.61 -7.01
C GLY A 263 -7.86 -8.63 -7.81
N THR A 264 -7.82 -8.55 -9.14
CA THR A 264 -9.04 -8.61 -9.98
C THR A 264 -9.75 -9.97 -9.94
N GLU A 265 -9.02 -11.05 -9.63
CA GLU A 265 -9.57 -12.41 -9.51
C GLU A 265 -10.66 -12.54 -8.43
N GLN A 266 -10.61 -11.67 -7.41
CA GLN A 266 -11.55 -11.67 -6.29
C GLN A 266 -12.79 -10.81 -6.54
N LEU A 267 -12.83 -10.07 -7.66
CA LEU A 267 -13.96 -9.22 -8.00
C LEU A 267 -15.13 -10.03 -8.54
N PRO A 268 -16.38 -9.56 -8.35
CA PRO A 268 -17.53 -10.16 -8.99
C PRO A 268 -17.40 -10.16 -10.52
N ARG A 269 -17.67 -11.32 -11.16
CA ARG A 269 -17.61 -11.47 -12.63
C ARG A 269 -18.57 -10.55 -13.40
N THR A 270 -19.57 -10.01 -12.73
CA THR A 270 -20.54 -9.08 -13.31
C THR A 270 -19.97 -7.66 -13.47
N TRP A 271 -18.86 -7.34 -12.80
CA TRP A 271 -18.25 -6.02 -12.89
C TRP A 271 -17.38 -5.90 -14.14
N ARG A 272 -17.41 -4.72 -14.76
CA ARG A 272 -16.55 -4.41 -15.91
C ARG A 272 -15.32 -3.67 -15.43
N VAL A 273 -14.13 -4.26 -15.65
CA VAL A 273 -12.85 -3.62 -15.30
C VAL A 273 -12.33 -2.88 -16.53
N HIS A 274 -11.98 -1.61 -16.34
CA HIS A 274 -11.44 -0.74 -17.38
C HIS A 274 -10.00 -0.34 -17.05
N THR A 275 -9.14 -0.33 -18.08
CA THR A 275 -7.74 0.12 -18.00
C THR A 275 -7.58 1.63 -18.22
N HIS A 276 -8.63 2.29 -18.71
CA HIS A 276 -8.70 3.75 -18.87
C HIS A 276 -9.95 4.30 -18.18
N TRP A 277 -9.79 5.46 -17.53
CA TRP A 277 -10.85 6.05 -16.73
C TRP A 277 -12.00 6.63 -17.56
N LEU A 278 -11.70 7.19 -18.74
CA LEU A 278 -12.70 7.76 -19.65
C LEU A 278 -13.84 6.77 -19.98
N PRO A 279 -13.56 5.57 -20.53
CA PRO A 279 -14.62 4.60 -20.82
C PRO A 279 -15.25 3.98 -19.56
N ALA A 280 -14.57 3.98 -18.41
CA ALA A 280 -15.19 3.58 -17.16
C ALA A 280 -16.31 4.56 -16.79
N LEU A 281 -15.98 5.86 -16.81
CA LEU A 281 -16.84 6.93 -16.35
C LEU A 281 -17.96 7.30 -17.33
N ASP A 282 -17.79 7.00 -18.62
CA ASP A 282 -18.76 7.34 -19.66
C ASP A 282 -20.20 6.94 -19.30
N GLN A 283 -21.10 7.91 -19.35
CA GLN A 283 -22.51 7.79 -19.01
C GLN A 283 -22.78 7.28 -17.58
N SER A 284 -21.83 7.38 -16.64
CA SER A 284 -22.04 6.97 -15.26
C SER A 284 -22.99 7.91 -14.51
N ASP A 285 -23.78 7.34 -13.62
CA ASP A 285 -24.66 8.10 -12.71
C ASP A 285 -23.98 8.39 -11.36
N LEU A 286 -22.99 7.57 -10.99
CA LEU A 286 -22.30 7.68 -9.72
C LEU A 286 -20.83 7.31 -9.87
N LEU A 287 -19.95 8.15 -9.33
CA LEU A 287 -18.55 7.84 -9.12
C LEU A 287 -18.28 7.66 -7.63
N ILE A 288 -17.64 6.55 -7.24
CA ILE A 288 -17.17 6.33 -5.87
C ILE A 288 -15.65 6.23 -5.88
N ILE A 289 -14.99 7.16 -5.20
CA ILE A 289 -13.53 7.19 -5.07
C ILE A 289 -13.15 6.45 -3.80
N GLY A 290 -12.72 5.21 -4.00
CA GLY A 290 -12.31 4.30 -2.96
C GLY A 290 -10.96 4.72 -2.44
N THR A 291 -9.91 4.62 -3.26
CA THR A 291 -8.49 4.90 -2.92
C THR A 291 -7.94 6.08 -3.71
N PRO A 292 -7.04 6.90 -3.11
CA PRO A 292 -6.38 7.97 -3.86
C PRO A 292 -5.24 7.41 -4.71
N ASP A 293 -4.99 8.05 -5.84
CA ASP A 293 -3.81 7.83 -6.68
C ASP A 293 -3.42 9.15 -7.36
N PRO A 294 -2.21 9.25 -7.94
CA PRO A 294 -1.77 10.47 -8.59
C PRO A 294 -2.68 10.94 -9.73
N LEU A 295 -3.27 10.01 -10.49
CA LEU A 295 -4.09 10.32 -11.65
C LEU A 295 -5.38 11.05 -11.24
N ILE A 296 -6.12 10.54 -10.24
CA ILE A 296 -7.35 11.23 -9.78
C ILE A 296 -7.07 12.58 -9.11
N GLN A 297 -5.87 12.76 -8.56
CA GLN A 297 -5.46 14.02 -7.92
C GLN A 297 -5.04 15.10 -8.93
N GLU A 298 -4.67 14.71 -10.15
CA GLU A 298 -4.25 15.61 -11.22
C GLU A 298 -5.39 15.97 -12.19
N ILE A 299 -6.40 15.11 -12.32
CA ILE A 299 -7.57 15.38 -13.16
C ILE A 299 -8.40 16.53 -12.58
N ARG A 300 -8.78 17.47 -13.43
CA ARG A 300 -9.70 18.56 -13.05
C ARG A 300 -11.12 18.03 -12.95
N LEU A 301 -11.85 18.42 -11.90
CA LEU A 301 -13.21 17.93 -11.67
C LEU A 301 -14.17 18.18 -12.85
N PRO A 302 -14.14 19.34 -13.54
CA PRO A 302 -14.95 19.57 -14.74
C PRO A 302 -14.73 18.56 -15.87
N GLU A 303 -13.51 18.05 -16.03
CA GLU A 303 -13.19 17.05 -17.06
C GLU A 303 -13.79 15.69 -16.72
N LEU A 304 -13.77 15.36 -15.42
CA LEU A 304 -14.33 14.13 -14.89
C LEU A 304 -15.86 14.13 -15.07
N VAL A 305 -16.55 15.19 -14.66
CA VAL A 305 -18.02 15.24 -14.66
C VAL A 305 -18.62 15.30 -16.06
N LYS A 306 -17.88 15.79 -17.07
CA LYS A 306 -18.36 15.96 -18.45
C LYS A 306 -18.82 14.65 -19.10
N GLY A 307 -18.21 13.53 -18.72
CA GLY A 307 -18.57 12.21 -19.25
C GLY A 307 -19.71 11.52 -18.52
N MET A 308 -20.19 12.06 -17.40
CA MET A 308 -21.20 11.43 -16.55
C MET A 308 -22.62 11.77 -17.02
N ALA A 309 -23.55 10.82 -16.88
CA ALA A 309 -24.97 11.04 -17.15
C ALA A 309 -25.65 11.80 -16.00
N LYS A 310 -25.36 11.39 -14.76
CA LYS A 310 -25.72 12.11 -13.53
C LYS A 310 -24.43 12.32 -12.74
N PRO A 311 -23.93 13.55 -12.57
CA PRO A 311 -22.65 13.76 -11.91
C PRO A 311 -22.82 13.69 -10.39
N ILE A 312 -22.82 12.47 -9.84
CA ILE A 312 -22.86 12.19 -8.40
C ILE A 312 -21.53 11.59 -8.00
N ILE A 313 -20.87 12.15 -6.99
CA ILE A 313 -19.53 11.74 -6.56
C ILE A 313 -19.52 11.51 -5.05
N LEU A 314 -19.13 10.30 -4.67
CA LEU A 314 -18.82 9.90 -3.31
C LEU A 314 -17.31 9.76 -3.16
N ASP A 315 -16.68 10.74 -2.56
CA ASP A 315 -15.23 10.82 -2.43
C ASP A 315 -14.77 10.44 -1.02
N ALA A 316 -14.37 9.19 -0.84
CA ALA A 316 -13.88 8.69 0.46
C ALA A 316 -12.44 9.12 0.78
N CYS A 317 -11.79 9.88 -0.11
CA CYS A 317 -10.39 10.29 0.00
C CYS A 317 -10.20 11.80 0.06
N SER A 318 -11.26 12.59 -0.15
CA SER A 318 -11.22 14.05 -0.23
C SER A 318 -10.21 14.53 -1.29
N CYS A 319 -10.25 13.91 -2.47
CA CYS A 319 -9.44 14.25 -3.64
C CYS A 319 -9.69 15.66 -4.15
N PHE A 320 -10.94 16.15 -4.09
CA PHE A 320 -11.33 17.44 -4.66
C PHE A 320 -11.57 18.53 -3.60
N PRO A 321 -11.18 19.80 -3.85
CA PRO A 321 -11.59 20.95 -3.04
C PRO A 321 -13.10 21.22 -3.14
N LEU A 322 -13.72 21.64 -2.04
CA LEU A 322 -15.16 21.91 -2.02
C LEU A 322 -15.55 23.09 -2.91
N GLU A 323 -14.68 24.08 -3.02
CA GLU A 323 -14.87 25.25 -3.85
C GLU A 323 -14.98 24.86 -5.34
N GLU A 324 -14.16 23.90 -5.80
CA GLU A 324 -14.24 23.35 -7.15
C GLU A 324 -15.53 22.56 -7.36
N THR A 325 -15.94 21.76 -6.37
CA THR A 325 -17.17 20.95 -6.44
C THR A 325 -18.43 21.83 -6.50
N ALA A 326 -18.44 22.95 -5.77
CA ALA A 326 -19.55 23.90 -5.78
C ALA A 326 -19.70 24.57 -7.16
N CYS A 327 -18.59 24.89 -7.83
CA CYS A 327 -18.60 25.47 -9.17
C CYS A 327 -19.14 24.51 -10.24
N CYS A 328 -19.01 23.20 -10.04
CA CYS A 328 -19.49 22.20 -11.01
C CYS A 328 -20.99 21.91 -10.89
N GLN A 329 -21.67 22.41 -9.84
CA GLN A 329 -23.10 22.16 -9.58
C GLN A 329 -23.47 20.67 -9.57
N ILE A 330 -22.60 19.85 -8.99
CA ILE A 330 -22.74 18.39 -8.92
C ILE A 330 -23.18 17.93 -7.54
N ILE A 331 -23.65 16.68 -7.44
CA ILE A 331 -23.86 16.06 -6.14
C ILE A 331 -22.51 15.53 -5.64
N TYR A 332 -21.86 16.21 -4.70
CA TYR A 332 -20.56 15.81 -4.15
C TYR A 332 -20.61 15.58 -2.63
N ARG A 333 -20.25 14.37 -2.19
CA ARG A 333 -20.09 14.02 -0.77
C ARG A 333 -18.66 13.56 -0.50
N THR A 334 -18.07 14.06 0.58
CA THR A 334 -16.79 13.56 1.10
C THR A 334 -16.83 13.40 2.61
N ILE A 335 -15.89 12.64 3.17
CA ILE A 335 -15.84 12.33 4.60
C ILE A 335 -15.57 13.60 5.40
N GLY A 336 -16.46 13.91 6.35
CA GLY A 336 -16.28 15.04 7.26
C GLY A 336 -16.75 16.37 6.71
N GLU A 337 -17.37 16.39 5.52
CA GLU A 337 -17.99 17.58 4.98
C GLU A 337 -19.50 17.35 4.81
N ASN A 338 -20.32 18.11 5.55
CA ASN A 338 -21.76 18.19 5.28
C ASN A 338 -22.01 19.19 4.15
N THR A 339 -21.72 18.78 2.92
CA THR A 339 -22.22 19.45 1.72
C THR A 339 -23.75 19.26 1.70
N ASN A 340 -24.55 20.32 1.54
CA ASN A 340 -26.03 20.29 1.57
C ASN A 340 -26.63 19.63 0.30
N VAL A 341 -26.15 18.45 -0.08
CA VAL A 341 -26.30 17.93 -1.44
C VAL A 341 -27.63 17.26 -1.76
N TRP A 342 -28.48 17.07 -0.75
CA TRP A 342 -29.73 16.31 -0.91
C TRP A 342 -30.98 17.18 -0.96
N GLU A 343 -30.82 18.49 -0.80
CA GLU A 343 -31.89 19.46 -1.03
C GLU A 343 -31.77 19.96 -2.49
N TRP A 344 -32.57 19.36 -3.38
CA TRP A 344 -32.82 19.96 -4.69
C TRP A 344 -33.57 21.27 -4.46
N ASN A 345 -33.01 22.40 -4.86
CA ASN A 345 -33.77 23.66 -4.97
C ASN A 345 -34.66 23.62 -6.22
#